data_AF-A0A6P7X680-F1
#
_entry.id   AF-A0A6P7X680-F1
#
_cell.length_a   1.000
_cell.length_b   1.000
_cell.length_c   1.000
_cell.angle_alpha   90.00
_cell.angle_beta   90.00
_cell.angle_gamma   90.00
#
_symmetry.space_group_name_H-M   'P 1'
#
loop_
_entity.id
_entity.type
_entity.pdbx_description
1 polymer ?
#
loop_
_entity_poly.entity_id
_entity_poly.type
_entity_poly.pdbx_seq_one_letter_code
_entity_poly.pdbx_strand_id
1 'polypeptide(L)'
;MKAFLISLVMAAVSLQTVHSLRCYTCKSETSNSKCQTPENCTDSTYCMTSVIYGGVGSLSVGVISKDCAKSCTPSNVNAYVGGSSTSCCKTDLCNISGATSVKISYLALVASVGFICSLLLAGL
;
A
#
# COMPACT_ATOMS: atom_id res chain seq x y z
N MET A 1 32.10 -6.10 24.95
CA MET A 1 31.43 -6.64 23.75
C MET A 1 29.90 -6.58 23.83
N LYS A 2 29.26 -7.12 24.87
CA LYS A 2 27.78 -7.08 25.04
C LYS A 2 27.19 -5.67 25.23
N ALA A 3 27.89 -4.78 25.95
CA ALA A 3 27.44 -3.41 26.20
C ALA A 3 27.38 -2.53 24.93
N PHE A 4 28.25 -2.78 23.94
CA PHE A 4 28.25 -2.04 22.67
C PHE A 4 27.07 -2.41 21.79
N LEU A 5 26.66 -3.69 21.78
CA LEU A 5 25.50 -4.16 21.03
C LEU A 5 24.20 -3.61 21.62
N ILE A 6 24.10 -3.54 22.95
CA ILE A 6 22.93 -2.96 23.64
C ILE A 6 22.82 -1.46 23.34
N SER A 7 23.95 -0.74 23.30
CA SER A 7 23.99 0.67 22.92
C SER A 7 23.52 0.92 21.48
N LEU A 8 23.94 0.06 20.54
CA LEU A 8 23.58 0.18 19.12
C LEU A 8 22.08 -0.11 18.88
N VAL A 9 21.49 -1.02 19.65
CA VAL A 9 20.04 -1.33 19.60
C VAL A 9 19.20 -0.18 20.15
N MET A 10 19.65 0.50 21.21
CA MET A 10 18.91 1.63 21.80
C MET A 10 18.96 2.90 20.94
N ALA A 11 20.04 3.12 20.18
CA ALA A 11 20.13 4.23 19.22
C ALA A 11 19.22 4.05 17.99
N ALA A 12 18.87 2.80 17.63
CA ALA A 12 17.98 2.51 16.50
C ALA A 12 16.50 2.79 16.80
N VAL A 13 16.11 2.88 18.08
CA VAL A 13 14.71 2.99 18.53
C VAL A 13 14.17 4.44 18.50
N SER A 14 15.02 5.44 18.34
CA SER A 14 14.64 6.87 18.40
C SER A 14 14.18 7.50 17.07
N LEU A 15 14.10 6.77 15.97
CA LEU A 15 13.55 7.28 14.72
C LEU A 15 12.03 7.08 14.69
N GLN A 16 11.29 7.93 15.42
CA GLN A 16 9.90 8.19 15.07
C GLN A 16 9.91 9.01 13.77
N THR A 17 10.13 8.33 12.64
CA THR A 17 9.90 8.93 11.34
C THR A 17 8.41 9.26 11.29
N VAL A 18 8.07 10.55 11.20
CA VAL A 18 6.72 10.99 10.81
C VAL A 18 6.54 10.56 9.36
N HIS A 19 6.20 9.29 9.17
CA HIS A 19 6.05 8.70 7.85
C HIS A 19 4.66 9.08 7.34
N SER A 20 4.63 10.03 6.41
CA SER A 20 3.42 10.39 5.68
C SER A 20 3.09 9.23 4.73
N LEU A 21 1.88 8.69 4.86
CA LEU A 21 1.37 7.62 4.00
C LEU A 21 1.46 8.06 2.53
N ARG A 22 2.05 7.24 1.67
CA ARG A 22 2.04 7.46 0.21
C ARG A 22 0.94 6.65 -0.44
N CYS A 23 0.21 7.25 -1.36
CA CYS A 23 -0.83 6.56 -2.13
C CYS A 23 -0.70 6.86 -3.61
N TYR A 24 -1.26 6.00 -4.46
CA TYR A 24 -1.54 6.39 -5.84
C TYR A 24 -2.78 7.28 -5.89
N THR A 25 -2.76 8.32 -6.72
CA THR A 25 -3.87 9.25 -6.94
C THR A 25 -4.16 9.39 -8.43
N CYS A 26 -5.43 9.57 -8.77
CA CYS A 26 -5.91 9.82 -10.13
C CYS A 26 -7.40 10.19 -10.09
N LYS A 27 -7.91 10.82 -11.16
CA LYS A 27 -9.32 11.17 -11.25
C LYS A 27 -9.92 10.66 -12.55
N SER A 28 -10.89 9.76 -12.44
CA SER A 28 -11.71 9.28 -13.58
C SER A 28 -10.89 8.74 -14.76
N GLU A 29 -9.90 7.90 -14.48
CA GLU A 29 -9.07 7.26 -15.51
C GLU A 29 -9.70 5.94 -15.99
N THR A 30 -9.63 5.67 -17.28
CA THR A 30 -10.17 4.42 -17.88
C THR A 30 -9.19 3.26 -17.82
N SER A 31 -7.91 3.52 -17.48
CA SER A 31 -6.89 2.49 -17.38
C SER A 31 -6.07 2.58 -16.09
N ASN A 32 -5.75 1.41 -15.53
CA ASN A 32 -4.92 1.31 -14.33
C ASN A 32 -3.51 1.90 -14.52
N SER A 33 -2.94 1.81 -15.73
CA SER A 33 -1.63 2.37 -16.05
C SER A 33 -1.57 3.90 -15.92
N LYS A 34 -2.68 4.58 -16.19
CA LYS A 34 -2.80 6.04 -16.04
C LYS A 34 -3.20 6.44 -14.62
N CYS A 35 -3.70 5.50 -13.83
CA CYS A 35 -4.16 5.71 -12.46
C CYS A 35 -3.14 5.25 -11.40
N GLN A 36 -1.90 5.69 -11.56
CA GLN A 36 -0.76 5.32 -10.71
C GLN A 36 0.18 6.50 -10.43
N THR A 37 -0.36 7.71 -10.25
CA THR A 37 0.46 8.87 -9.85
C THR A 37 0.74 8.81 -8.35
N PRO A 38 1.99 8.64 -7.89
CA PRO A 38 2.27 8.54 -6.47
C PRO A 38 2.24 9.93 -5.79
N GLU A 39 1.60 10.02 -4.62
CA GLU A 39 1.44 11.26 -3.85
C GLU A 39 1.68 11.00 -2.36
N ASN A 40 2.26 11.97 -1.64
CA ASN A 40 2.38 11.94 -0.18
C ASN A 40 1.08 12.50 0.42
N CYS A 41 0.42 11.72 1.28
CA CYS A 41 -0.84 12.12 1.87
C CYS A 41 -0.65 12.98 3.13
N THR A 42 -1.26 14.17 3.13
CA THR A 42 -1.31 15.04 4.32
C THR A 42 -2.54 14.69 5.17
N ASP A 43 -2.34 14.46 6.47
CA ASP A 43 -3.39 14.16 7.47
C ASP A 43 -4.34 12.99 7.12
N SER A 44 -3.98 12.13 6.18
CA SER A 44 -4.82 11.00 5.74
C SER A 44 -4.17 9.68 6.11
N THR A 45 -5.01 8.71 6.46
CA THR A 45 -4.56 7.40 6.98
C THR A 45 -4.96 6.24 6.07
N TYR A 46 -5.65 6.52 4.97
CA TYR A 46 -6.09 5.53 4.00
C TYR A 46 -5.76 5.96 2.57
N CYS A 47 -5.34 4.98 1.76
CA CYS A 47 -5.45 5.07 0.32
C CYS A 47 -6.82 4.54 -0.09
N MET A 48 -7.61 5.37 -0.76
CA MET A 48 -8.91 5.00 -1.30
C MET A 48 -8.78 4.67 -2.80
N THR A 49 -9.55 3.70 -3.26
CA THR A 49 -9.78 3.42 -4.68
C THR A 49 -11.26 3.30 -4.91
N SER A 50 -11.79 4.09 -5.83
CA SER A 50 -13.18 4.04 -6.26
C SER A 50 -13.24 3.66 -7.73
N VAL A 51 -14.02 2.63 -8.04
CA VAL A 51 -14.29 2.18 -9.41
C VAL A 51 -15.77 2.35 -9.67
N ILE A 52 -16.13 2.99 -10.77
CA ILE A 52 -17.52 3.07 -11.25
C ILE A 52 -17.53 2.41 -12.61
N TYR A 53 -18.45 1.48 -12.83
CA TYR A 53 -18.59 0.80 -14.10
C TYR A 53 -20.06 0.75 -14.52
N GLY A 54 -20.32 0.71 -15.81
CA GLY A 54 -21.68 0.71 -16.34
C GLY A 54 -21.71 0.27 -17.79
N GLY A 55 -22.81 -0.34 -18.20
CA GLY A 55 -22.93 -0.90 -19.53
C GLY A 55 -24.28 -1.51 -19.83
N VAL A 56 -24.61 -1.55 -21.12
CA VAL A 56 -25.80 -2.22 -21.66
C VAL A 56 -25.37 -3.06 -22.88
N GLY A 57 -25.80 -4.32 -22.91
CA GLY A 57 -25.35 -5.27 -23.94
C GLY A 57 -23.83 -5.42 -23.96
N SER A 58 -23.21 -5.24 -25.12
CA SER A 58 -21.75 -5.38 -25.32
C SER A 58 -20.96 -4.12 -24.96
N LEU A 59 -21.61 -3.00 -24.66
CA LEU A 59 -20.94 -1.76 -24.28
C LEU A 59 -20.78 -1.72 -22.77
N SER A 60 -19.55 -1.73 -22.29
CA SER A 60 -19.20 -1.50 -20.88
C SER A 60 -18.10 -0.46 -20.75
N VAL A 61 -18.27 0.49 -19.85
CA VAL A 61 -17.30 1.53 -19.52
C VAL A 61 -17.03 1.48 -18.03
N GLY A 62 -15.76 1.62 -17.65
CA GLY A 62 -15.32 1.73 -16.27
C GLY A 62 -14.37 2.90 -16.10
N VAL A 63 -14.48 3.59 -14.97
CA VAL A 63 -13.57 4.66 -14.54
C VAL A 63 -13.05 4.36 -13.15
N ILE A 64 -11.80 4.74 -12.93
CA ILE A 64 -11.05 4.51 -11.70
C ILE A 64 -10.64 5.88 -11.16
N SER A 65 -10.85 6.07 -9.86
CA SER A 65 -10.36 7.21 -9.10
C SER A 65 -9.60 6.69 -7.88
N LYS A 66 -8.50 7.34 -7.54
CA LYS A 66 -7.71 7.03 -6.35
C LYS A 66 -7.32 8.32 -5.65
N ASP A 67 -7.32 8.29 -4.33
CA ASP A 67 -7.09 9.47 -3.52
C ASP A 67 -6.67 9.10 -2.09
N CYS A 68 -6.12 10.09 -1.39
CA CYS A 68 -5.82 10.03 0.04
C CYS A 68 -7.08 10.37 0.85
N ALA A 69 -7.42 9.54 1.84
CA ALA A 69 -8.62 9.74 2.66
C ALA A 69 -8.33 9.66 4.17
N LYS A 70 -8.98 10.54 4.94
CA LYS A 70 -8.96 10.50 6.42
C LYS A 70 -9.78 9.35 6.99
N SER A 71 -10.87 9.01 6.31
CA SER A 71 -11.74 7.88 6.60
C SER A 71 -12.16 7.24 5.29
N CYS A 72 -12.25 5.92 5.28
CA CYS A 72 -12.58 5.15 4.09
C CYS A 72 -13.41 3.93 4.51
N THR A 73 -14.58 3.78 3.92
CA THR A 73 -15.47 2.64 4.15
C THR A 73 -15.53 1.81 2.87
N PRO A 74 -15.05 0.55 2.89
CA PRO A 74 -15.18 -0.34 1.75
C PRO A 74 -16.66 -0.53 1.40
N SER A 75 -16.98 -0.46 0.12
CA SER A 75 -18.35 -0.67 -0.35
C SER A 75 -18.35 -1.28 -1.73
N ASN A 76 -19.43 -1.99 -2.06
CA ASN A 76 -19.65 -2.57 -3.35
C ASN A 76 -21.15 -2.51 -3.66
N VAL A 77 -21.50 -1.77 -4.68
CA VAL A 77 -22.87 -1.59 -5.15
C VAL A 77 -22.93 -2.14 -6.56
N ASN A 78 -23.80 -3.11 -6.78
CA ASN A 78 -24.02 -3.69 -8.10
C ASN A 78 -25.49 -3.46 -8.48
N ALA A 79 -25.71 -2.87 -9.64
CA ALA A 79 -27.01 -2.68 -10.28
C ALA A 79 -27.00 -3.35 -11.67
N TYR A 80 -28.19 -3.53 -12.25
CA TYR A 80 -28.37 -4.27 -13.50
C TYR A 80 -27.54 -3.72 -14.68
N VAL A 81 -27.35 -2.39 -14.74
CA VAL A 81 -26.64 -1.70 -15.84
C VAL A 81 -25.32 -1.06 -15.39
N GLY A 82 -24.83 -1.37 -14.18
CA GLY A 82 -23.61 -0.79 -13.66
C GLY A 82 -23.46 -0.92 -12.16
N GLY A 83 -22.34 -0.45 -11.62
CA GLY A 83 -22.05 -0.54 -10.21
C GLY A 83 -20.88 0.35 -9.80
N SER A 84 -20.59 0.34 -8.53
CA SER A 84 -19.43 1.00 -7.95
C SER A 84 -18.78 0.14 -6.89
N SER A 85 -17.48 0.30 -6.72
CA SER A 85 -16.71 -0.33 -5.65
C SER A 85 -15.73 0.65 -5.06
N THR A 86 -15.68 0.68 -3.72
CA THR A 86 -14.68 1.41 -2.95
C THR A 86 -13.83 0.42 -2.17
N SER A 87 -12.51 0.54 -2.28
CA SER A 87 -11.51 -0.23 -1.53
C SER A 87 -10.59 0.70 -0.75
N CYS A 88 -10.14 0.23 0.43
CA CYS A 88 -9.38 1.02 1.39
C CYS A 88 -8.16 0.23 1.88
N CYS A 89 -7.00 0.87 2.01
CA CYS A 89 -5.81 0.27 2.61
C CYS A 89 -4.93 1.34 3.29
N LYS A 90 -3.96 0.94 4.12
CA LYS A 90 -3.21 1.85 5.03
C LYS A 90 -1.68 1.80 4.91
N THR A 91 -1.14 1.10 3.92
CA THR A 91 0.31 0.99 3.72
C THR A 91 0.73 1.77 2.47
N ASP A 92 2.00 2.14 2.36
CA ASP A 92 2.45 2.91 1.21
C ASP A 92 2.15 2.22 -0.12
N LEU A 93 1.59 2.99 -1.04
CA LEU A 93 1.28 2.60 -2.42
C LEU A 93 0.40 1.32 -2.48
N CYS A 94 -0.34 1.03 -1.41
CA CYS A 94 -1.12 -0.20 -1.27
C CYS A 94 -2.28 -0.29 -2.26
N ASN A 95 -2.76 0.85 -2.75
CA ASN A 95 -3.81 0.94 -3.74
C ASN A 95 -3.28 0.77 -5.18
N ILE A 96 -2.25 -0.06 -5.35
CA ILE A 96 -1.81 -0.51 -6.66
C ILE A 96 -2.85 -1.49 -7.22
N SER A 97 -3.29 -1.24 -8.45
CA SER A 97 -4.26 -2.10 -9.11
C SER A 97 -3.51 -3.08 -10.01
N GLY A 98 -3.29 -4.31 -9.54
CA GLY A 98 -2.60 -5.36 -10.29
C GLY A 98 -2.36 -6.61 -9.42
N ALA A 99 -2.29 -7.79 -10.03
CA ALA A 99 -2.05 -9.08 -9.38
C ALA A 99 -0.68 -9.21 -8.67
N THR A 100 0.11 -8.15 -8.63
CA THR A 100 1.48 -8.11 -8.10
C THR A 100 1.54 -7.34 -6.79
N SER A 101 0.84 -7.84 -5.76
CA SER A 101 1.30 -7.61 -4.39
C SER A 101 2.13 -8.82 -3.98
N VAL A 102 3.42 -8.80 -4.30
CA VAL A 102 4.37 -9.70 -3.63
C VAL A 102 4.45 -9.20 -2.19
N LYS A 103 3.63 -9.77 -1.30
CA LYS A 103 3.71 -9.52 0.13
C LYS A 103 5.00 -10.15 0.63
N ILE A 104 6.10 -9.40 0.61
CA ILE A 104 7.33 -9.81 1.28
C ILE A 104 7.00 -9.88 2.77
N SER A 105 6.89 -11.10 3.29
CA SER A 105 6.61 -11.31 4.72
C SER A 105 7.77 -10.75 5.54
N TYR A 106 7.45 -9.96 6.56
CA TYR A 106 8.44 -9.43 7.51
C TYR A 106 9.27 -10.55 8.16
N LEU A 107 8.68 -11.75 8.30
CA LEU A 107 9.38 -12.94 8.79
C LEU A 107 10.50 -13.40 7.84
N ALA A 108 10.34 -13.22 6.53
CA ALA A 108 11.39 -13.55 5.55
C ALA A 108 12.59 -12.60 5.65
N LEU A 109 12.35 -11.32 5.97
CA LEU A 109 13.39 -10.34 6.21
C LEU A 109 14.13 -10.59 7.53
N VAL A 110 13.41 -10.89 8.61
CA VAL A 110 14.03 -11.18 9.91
C VAL A 110 14.84 -12.49 9.85
N ALA A 111 14.33 -13.50 9.15
CA ALA A 111 15.04 -14.77 8.98
C ALA A 111 16.34 -14.60 8.18
N SER A 112 16.34 -13.81 7.10
CA SER A 112 17.56 -13.58 6.31
C SER A 112 18.61 -12.79 7.08
N VAL A 113 18.19 -11.73 7.80
CA VAL A 113 19.10 -10.93 8.64
C VAL A 113 19.64 -11.75 9.82
N GLY A 114 18.79 -12.55 10.46
CA GLY A 114 19.20 -13.45 11.56
C GLY A 114 20.20 -14.51 11.10
N PHE A 115 20.01 -15.07 9.91
CA PHE A 115 20.91 -16.06 9.33
C PHE A 115 22.27 -15.45 8.97
N ILE A 116 22.28 -14.29 8.30
CA ILE A 116 23.50 -13.55 7.95
C ILE A 116 24.28 -13.16 9.23
N CYS A 117 23.58 -12.69 10.26
CA CYS A 117 24.19 -12.33 11.54
C CYS A 117 24.82 -13.55 12.24
N SER A 118 24.15 -14.72 12.17
CA SER A 118 24.67 -15.98 12.74
C SER A 118 25.93 -16.46 12.02
N LEU A 119 26.00 -16.32 10.70
CA LEU A 119 27.17 -16.67 9.90
C LEU A 119 28.37 -15.76 10.20
N LEU A 120 28.14 -14.45 10.32
CA LEU A 120 29.18 -13.47 10.68
C LEU A 120 29.70 -13.70 12.11
N LEU A 121 28.85 -14.12 13.05
CA LEU A 121 29.29 -14.49 14.41
C LEU A 121 30.04 -15.84 14.46
N ALA A 122 29.77 -16.75 13.51
CA ALA A 122 30.45 -18.05 13.41
C ALA A 122 31.85 -17.95 12.76
N GLY A 123 32.27 -16.75 12.32
CA GLY A 123 33.64 -16.48 11.93
C GLY A 123 34.03 -16.91 10.52
N LEU A 124 33.13 -16.72 9.54
CA LEU A 124 33.53 -16.60 8.13
C LEU A 124 34.12 -15.22 7.85
#